data_AF-A0A7K1BVU2-F1
#
_entry.id   AF-A0A7K1BVU2-F1
#
_cell.length_a   1.000
_cell.length_b   1.000
_cell.length_c   1.000
_cell.angle_alpha   90.00
_cell.angle_beta   90.00
_cell.angle_gamma   90.00
#
_symmetry.space_group_name_H-M   'P 1'
#
loop_
_entity.id
_entity.type
_entity.pdbx_description
1 polymer ?
#
loop_
_entity_poly.entity_id
_entity_poly.type
_entity_poly.pdbx_seq_one_letter_code
_entity_poly.pdbx_strand_id
1 'polypeptide(L)'
;MLAYHADLENVEVKIRLGVLIACLFASSSVLSPSATAVSTNPSQVCVGNSCSVTFPFSGDYYQWSAPVTGTYTFQVWGAQGGNAGYNGTSLSAGALGGFASGQKVLTVGDTVYIYVGGQGEGQASTSFSDFLAGGFNGGGIGQNGKTGTANNRAAGGGGATDIRLVGNALSNRVIVAGGGGGGAIFQGYGINYPGVGGGIAGGNGGTANYPAPSEYSGFGGTQSAGGAGGRNGAQALAGSLGSGGRGSNDNSDYGSSGGGGGYWGGGGAGWGMGSGGGSGYVGGVLSSTLTAGNATMPNPSGGTMTGRTGSGIAKISYSLPATNLSIAISGGATTTNKGSVTQIIATTDGAGFITFYVGTKKIAGCIRMFSNIGTRTCSWKSTYQG
;
A
#
# COMPACT_ATOMS: atom_id res chain seq x y z
N MET A 1 53.24 -67.93 -27.54
CA MET A 1 53.39 -67.38 -28.90
C MET A 1 52.24 -66.41 -29.11
N LEU A 2 52.59 -65.14 -29.34
CA LEU A 2 51.79 -64.03 -29.86
C LEU A 2 50.65 -63.44 -28.99
N ALA A 3 50.74 -62.11 -28.88
CA ALA A 3 49.86 -61.18 -28.20
C ALA A 3 48.54 -60.96 -28.97
N TYR A 4 47.51 -60.49 -28.28
CA TYR A 4 46.38 -59.83 -28.93
C TYR A 4 46.01 -58.53 -28.21
N HIS A 5 45.86 -57.50 -29.05
CA HIS A 5 45.57 -56.11 -28.74
C HIS A 5 44.18 -55.88 -28.16
N ALA A 6 44.06 -54.73 -27.50
CA ALA A 6 42.85 -54.13 -26.97
C ALA A 6 41.87 -53.72 -28.08
N ASP A 7 40.58 -53.66 -27.73
CA ASP A 7 39.71 -52.53 -28.05
C ASP A 7 38.54 -52.47 -27.04
N LEU A 8 38.31 -51.27 -26.51
CA LEU A 8 37.26 -50.92 -25.55
C LEU A 8 36.08 -50.32 -26.33
N GLU A 9 34.95 -51.03 -26.40
CA GLU A 9 33.67 -50.46 -26.84
C GLU A 9 32.58 -50.59 -25.76
N ASN A 10 32.23 -49.43 -25.21
CA ASN A 10 30.92 -48.97 -24.72
C ASN A 10 29.90 -50.00 -24.20
N VAL A 11 29.74 -50.03 -22.87
CA VAL A 11 28.65 -50.73 -22.16
C VAL A 11 27.44 -49.79 -22.02
N GLU A 12 26.38 -50.04 -22.77
CA GLU A 12 25.04 -49.48 -22.51
C GLU A 12 24.36 -50.23 -21.35
N VAL A 13 24.04 -49.53 -20.26
CA VAL A 13 23.25 -50.07 -19.14
C VAL A 13 21.77 -49.72 -19.34
N LYS A 14 20.96 -50.73 -19.68
CA LYS A 14 19.49 -50.66 -19.70
C LYS A 14 18.93 -50.65 -18.27
N ILE A 15 18.28 -49.56 -17.86
CA ILE A 15 17.45 -49.51 -16.64
C ILE A 15 15.96 -49.47 -17.04
N ARG A 16 15.18 -50.33 -16.38
CA ARG A 16 13.78 -50.65 -16.67
C ARG A 16 12.83 -49.48 -16.40
N LEU A 17 11.90 -49.27 -17.33
CA LEU A 17 10.83 -48.29 -17.32
C LEU A 17 9.77 -48.64 -16.27
N GLY A 18 9.83 -48.00 -15.10
CA GLY A 18 8.75 -47.94 -14.13
C GLY A 18 7.86 -46.74 -14.43
N VAL A 19 6.57 -46.97 -14.65
CA VAL A 19 5.58 -45.93 -14.94
C VAL A 19 5.38 -45.04 -13.71
N LEU A 20 6.03 -43.89 -13.68
CA LEU A 20 5.66 -42.76 -12.82
C LEU A 20 4.65 -41.91 -13.60
N ILE A 21 3.37 -42.00 -13.24
CA ILE A 21 2.38 -41.01 -13.66
C ILE A 21 2.67 -39.75 -12.83
N ALA A 22 3.52 -38.88 -13.35
CA ALA A 22 3.63 -37.52 -12.86
C ALA A 22 2.36 -36.78 -13.32
N CYS A 23 1.48 -36.45 -12.38
CA CYS A 23 0.47 -35.42 -12.58
C CYS A 23 1.18 -34.10 -12.91
N LEU A 24 1.31 -33.78 -14.20
CA LEU A 24 1.54 -32.42 -14.63
C LEU A 24 0.30 -31.61 -14.26
N PHE A 25 0.31 -31.00 -13.06
CA PHE A 25 -0.45 -29.79 -12.86
C PHE A 25 0.17 -28.75 -13.78
N ALA A 26 -0.45 -28.52 -14.93
CA ALA A 26 -0.26 -27.30 -15.68
C ALA A 26 -0.74 -26.16 -14.76
N SER A 27 0.16 -25.62 -13.94
CA SER A 27 -0.03 -24.31 -13.34
C SER A 27 -0.14 -23.37 -14.52
N SER A 28 -1.35 -22.98 -14.90
CA SER A 28 -1.58 -21.84 -15.76
C SER A 28 -1.01 -20.64 -15.02
N SER A 29 0.29 -20.38 -15.19
CA SER A 29 0.91 -19.12 -14.85
C SER A 29 0.29 -18.11 -15.79
N VAL A 30 -0.87 -17.59 -15.39
CA VAL A 30 -1.39 -16.34 -15.91
C VAL A 30 -0.26 -15.36 -15.66
N LEU A 31 0.46 -14.99 -16.73
CA LEU A 31 1.40 -13.88 -16.72
C LEU A 31 0.55 -12.67 -16.38
N SER A 32 0.44 -12.35 -15.09
CA SER A 32 -0.02 -11.05 -14.65
C SER A 32 0.85 -10.04 -15.38
N PRO A 33 0.29 -8.99 -16.00
CA PRO A 33 1.12 -7.91 -16.53
C PRO A 33 2.09 -7.50 -15.43
N SER A 34 3.39 -7.49 -15.74
CA SER A 34 4.40 -7.06 -14.79
C SER A 34 4.05 -5.64 -14.39
N ALA A 35 3.81 -5.39 -13.10
CA ALA A 35 3.47 -4.06 -12.61
C ALA A 35 4.52 -3.07 -13.14
N THR A 36 4.06 -1.92 -13.62
CA THR A 36 4.92 -0.87 -14.18
C THR A 36 4.88 0.37 -13.31
N ALA A 37 5.96 1.14 -13.30
CA ALA A 37 5.95 2.43 -12.63
C ALA A 37 4.98 3.36 -13.36
N VAL A 38 4.13 4.07 -12.62
CA VAL A 38 3.32 5.14 -13.20
C VAL A 38 4.21 6.23 -13.80
N SER A 39 3.71 6.89 -14.84
CA SER A 39 4.48 7.90 -15.59
C SER A 39 4.74 9.18 -14.81
N THR A 40 3.91 9.52 -13.81
CA THR A 40 4.05 10.73 -13.00
C THR A 40 3.71 10.49 -11.53
N ASN A 41 4.50 11.10 -10.64
CA ASN A 41 4.22 11.11 -9.20
C ASN A 41 3.32 12.29 -8.81
N PRO A 42 2.50 12.17 -7.74
CA PRO A 42 1.77 13.29 -7.18
C PRO A 42 2.72 14.39 -6.68
N SER A 43 2.23 15.63 -6.74
CA SER A 43 2.97 16.80 -6.24
C SER A 43 3.09 16.80 -4.72
N GLN A 44 4.22 17.29 -4.23
CA GLN A 44 4.41 17.57 -2.80
C GLN A 44 3.64 18.81 -2.35
N VAL A 45 3.20 18.81 -1.10
CA VAL A 45 2.55 19.94 -0.42
C VAL A 45 3.36 20.27 0.83
N CYS A 46 3.81 21.51 0.97
CA CYS A 46 4.61 21.98 2.09
C CYS A 46 3.93 23.12 2.86
N VAL A 47 3.99 23.07 4.18
CA VAL A 47 3.59 24.15 5.10
C VAL A 47 4.76 24.43 6.02
N GLY A 48 5.41 25.59 5.82
CA GLY A 48 6.73 25.86 6.43
C GLY A 48 7.74 24.81 5.98
N ASN A 49 8.48 24.23 6.93
CA ASN A 49 9.49 23.20 6.64
C ASN A 49 8.91 21.79 6.57
N SER A 50 7.62 21.59 6.80
CA SER A 50 6.99 20.26 6.79
C SER A 50 6.32 20.02 5.44
N CYS A 51 6.75 18.97 4.75
CA CYS A 51 6.23 18.56 3.45
C CYS A 51 5.58 17.18 3.52
N SER A 52 4.62 16.94 2.64
CA SER A 52 4.05 15.61 2.43
C SER A 52 3.65 15.36 0.98
N VAL A 53 3.63 14.08 0.60
CA VAL A 53 3.14 13.59 -0.70
C VAL A 53 2.11 12.50 -0.41
N THR A 54 0.96 12.58 -1.06
CA THR A 54 -0.13 11.61 -0.93
C THR A 54 -0.30 10.85 -2.23
N PHE A 55 -0.22 9.54 -2.17
CA PHE A 55 -0.28 8.60 -3.29
C PHE A 55 -1.63 7.88 -3.27
N PRO A 56 -2.58 8.26 -4.15
CA PRO A 56 -3.85 7.55 -4.31
C PRO A 56 -3.63 6.23 -5.08
N PHE A 57 -4.68 5.43 -5.21
CA PHE A 57 -4.62 4.25 -6.07
C PHE A 57 -4.52 4.63 -7.56
N SER A 58 -3.58 4.01 -8.27
CA SER A 58 -3.32 4.25 -9.70
C SER A 58 -3.50 3.02 -10.60
N GLY A 59 -3.72 1.84 -10.03
CA GLY A 59 -3.66 0.57 -10.76
C GLY A 59 -2.27 -0.04 -10.91
N ASP A 60 -1.23 0.69 -10.52
CA ASP A 60 0.18 0.30 -10.63
C ASP A 60 1.00 0.90 -9.46
N TYR A 61 2.34 0.81 -9.48
CA TYR A 61 3.16 1.39 -8.41
C TYR A 61 3.74 2.76 -8.75
N TYR A 62 3.99 3.57 -7.72
CA TYR A 62 4.76 4.80 -7.84
C TYR A 62 6.23 4.53 -7.58
N GLN A 63 7.10 5.16 -8.36
CA GLN A 63 8.53 5.20 -8.11
C GLN A 63 8.93 6.64 -7.79
N TRP A 64 9.21 6.91 -6.52
CA TRP A 64 9.45 8.26 -6.01
C TRP A 64 10.84 8.36 -5.39
N SER A 65 11.55 9.45 -5.66
CA SER A 65 12.89 9.70 -5.10
C SER A 65 12.82 10.63 -3.91
N ALA A 66 13.52 10.30 -2.83
CA ALA A 66 13.61 11.15 -1.65
C ALA A 66 14.29 12.50 -2.01
N PRO A 67 13.63 13.65 -1.80
CA PRO A 67 14.16 14.95 -2.21
C PRO A 67 15.24 15.50 -1.29
N VAL A 68 15.33 14.99 -0.05
CA VAL A 68 16.30 15.42 0.96
C VAL A 68 16.77 14.24 1.79
N THR A 69 17.92 14.36 2.42
CA THR A 69 18.33 13.40 3.47
C THR A 69 17.62 13.74 4.76
N GLY A 70 16.98 12.77 5.40
CA GLY A 70 16.26 13.00 6.64
C GLY A 70 15.39 11.83 7.11
N THR A 71 14.58 12.09 8.14
CA THR A 71 13.59 11.14 8.64
C THR A 71 12.24 11.36 7.97
N TYR A 72 11.72 10.30 7.38
CA TYR A 72 10.44 10.23 6.71
C TYR A 72 9.44 9.49 7.57
N THR A 73 8.20 9.96 7.64
CA THR A 73 7.07 9.23 8.20
C THR A 73 6.26 8.63 7.07
N PHE A 74 6.14 7.31 7.07
CA PHE A 74 5.31 6.55 6.17
C PHE A 74 3.99 6.22 6.84
N GLN A 75 2.90 6.49 6.15
CA GLN A 75 1.54 6.11 6.55
C GLN A 75 0.88 5.40 5.38
N VAL A 76 0.37 4.20 5.60
CA VAL A 76 -0.26 3.39 4.56
C VAL A 76 -1.58 2.83 5.05
N TRP A 77 -2.59 2.82 4.18
CA TRP A 77 -3.89 2.24 4.45
C TRP A 77 -4.22 1.20 3.38
N GLY A 78 -4.56 -0.02 3.79
CA GLY A 78 -4.95 -1.11 2.89
C GLY A 78 -6.32 -0.86 2.28
N ALA A 79 -6.64 -1.54 1.19
CA ALA A 79 -7.94 -1.39 0.54
C ALA A 79 -9.04 -2.23 1.20
N GLN A 80 -10.29 -1.81 1.04
CA GLN A 80 -11.41 -2.67 1.37
C GLN A 80 -11.55 -3.83 0.37
N GLY A 81 -12.15 -4.94 0.82
CA GLY A 81 -12.68 -5.96 -0.07
C GLY A 81 -13.79 -5.41 -0.97
N GLY A 82 -14.02 -6.09 -2.08
CA GLY A 82 -15.16 -5.79 -2.94
C GLY A 82 -16.48 -5.99 -2.20
N ASN A 83 -17.48 -5.20 -2.57
CA ASN A 83 -18.83 -5.40 -2.08
C ASN A 83 -19.49 -6.50 -2.91
N ALA A 84 -20.06 -7.51 -2.26
CA ALA A 84 -20.93 -8.45 -2.96
C ALA A 84 -22.21 -7.73 -3.36
N GLY A 85 -22.61 -7.88 -4.61
CA GLY A 85 -23.75 -7.17 -5.15
C GLY A 85 -24.15 -7.65 -6.54
N TYR A 86 -25.18 -7.01 -7.09
CA TYR A 86 -25.70 -7.33 -8.41
C TYR A 86 -26.16 -6.05 -9.12
N ASN A 87 -25.76 -5.89 -10.38
CA ASN A 87 -26.19 -4.77 -11.23
C ASN A 87 -26.01 -3.40 -10.57
N GLY A 88 -24.85 -3.19 -9.94
CA GLY A 88 -24.49 -1.95 -9.23
C GLY A 88 -25.04 -1.83 -7.81
N THR A 89 -25.92 -2.72 -7.38
CA THR A 89 -26.51 -2.71 -6.03
C THR A 89 -25.62 -3.49 -5.06
N SER A 90 -25.09 -2.81 -4.05
CA SER A 90 -24.35 -3.46 -2.95
C SER A 90 -25.31 -4.16 -2.00
N LEU A 91 -25.07 -5.45 -1.75
CA LEU A 91 -25.89 -6.28 -0.86
C LEU A 91 -25.13 -6.65 0.42
N SER A 92 -23.81 -6.80 0.34
CA SER A 92 -22.95 -7.06 1.49
C SER A 92 -21.59 -6.40 1.26
N ALA A 93 -21.14 -5.59 2.21
CA ALA A 93 -19.89 -4.87 2.09
C ALA A 93 -18.69 -5.81 2.25
N GLY A 94 -17.60 -5.51 1.54
CA GLY A 94 -16.30 -6.11 1.83
C GLY A 94 -15.73 -5.57 3.14
N ALA A 95 -14.81 -6.32 3.75
CA ALA A 95 -14.16 -5.88 4.98
C ALA A 95 -13.21 -4.71 4.70
N LEU A 96 -13.04 -3.85 5.70
CA LEU A 96 -12.22 -2.66 5.57
C LEU A 96 -10.73 -2.99 5.68
N GLY A 97 -9.91 -2.20 4.96
CA GLY A 97 -8.46 -2.29 5.05
C GLY A 97 -7.92 -1.65 6.33
N GLY A 98 -6.76 -2.12 6.78
CA GLY A 98 -6.09 -1.63 7.97
C GLY A 98 -5.18 -0.43 7.73
N PHE A 99 -4.41 -0.07 8.74
CA PHE A 99 -3.45 1.02 8.72
C PHE A 99 -2.10 0.59 9.29
N ALA A 100 -1.02 1.13 8.73
CA ALA A 100 0.32 1.03 9.30
C ALA A 100 1.04 2.38 9.20
N SER A 101 1.85 2.68 10.21
CA SER A 101 2.72 3.86 10.24
C SER A 101 4.10 3.51 10.75
N GLY A 102 5.11 4.27 10.34
CA GLY A 102 6.45 4.19 10.90
C GLY A 102 7.40 5.20 10.28
N GLN A 103 8.59 5.31 10.87
CA GLN A 103 9.63 6.23 10.44
C GLN A 103 10.77 5.50 9.73
N LYS A 104 11.34 6.14 8.71
CA LYS A 104 12.51 5.65 7.97
C LYS A 104 13.46 6.79 7.68
N VAL A 105 14.75 6.56 7.89
CA VAL A 105 15.79 7.49 7.42
C VAL A 105 16.07 7.17 5.96
N LEU A 106 15.99 8.19 5.09
CA LEU A 106 16.36 8.10 3.69
C LEU A 106 17.44 9.14 3.39
N THR A 107 18.26 8.82 2.39
CA THR A 107 19.23 9.73 1.77
C THR A 107 18.58 10.37 0.55
N VAL A 108 18.97 11.61 0.23
CA VAL A 108 18.58 12.25 -1.03
C VAL A 108 18.85 11.32 -2.22
N GLY A 109 17.85 11.17 -3.09
CA GLY A 109 17.92 10.29 -4.26
C GLY A 109 17.53 8.83 -4.00
N ASP A 110 17.35 8.40 -2.74
CA ASP A 110 16.86 7.04 -2.45
C ASP A 110 15.53 6.79 -3.16
N THR A 111 15.44 5.65 -3.85
CA THR A 111 14.24 5.26 -4.57
C THR A 111 13.27 4.52 -3.66
N VAL A 112 12.03 5.00 -3.64
CA VAL A 112 10.91 4.45 -2.86
C VAL A 112 9.87 3.92 -3.83
N TYR A 113 9.50 2.65 -3.68
CA TYR A 113 8.44 2.02 -4.45
C TYR A 113 7.17 1.98 -3.60
N ILE A 114 6.08 2.57 -4.09
CA ILE A 114 4.82 2.67 -3.35
C ILE A 114 3.73 1.92 -4.12
N TYR A 115 3.24 0.83 -3.54
CA TYR A 115 2.14 0.04 -4.07
C TYR A 115 0.89 0.37 -3.26
N VAL A 116 -0.13 0.94 -3.91
CA VAL A 116 -1.38 1.31 -3.25
C VAL A 116 -2.44 0.27 -3.56
N GLY A 117 -3.04 -0.34 -2.54
CA GLY A 117 -4.00 -1.42 -2.72
C GLY A 117 -5.25 -0.99 -3.49
N GLY A 118 -5.69 -1.80 -4.45
CA GLY A 118 -6.98 -1.62 -5.11
C GLY A 118 -8.12 -2.26 -4.31
N GLN A 119 -9.32 -1.69 -4.39
CA GLN A 119 -10.52 -2.39 -3.92
C GLN A 119 -10.81 -3.63 -4.80
N GLY A 120 -11.28 -4.71 -4.19
CA GLY A 120 -11.72 -5.90 -4.94
C GLY A 120 -13.02 -5.70 -5.72
N GLU A 121 -13.25 -6.51 -6.75
CA GLU A 121 -14.47 -6.44 -7.57
C GLU A 121 -15.66 -7.15 -6.92
N GLY A 122 -16.88 -6.83 -7.37
CA GLY A 122 -18.10 -7.52 -6.92
C GLY A 122 -19.38 -6.87 -7.45
N GLN A 123 -19.82 -5.77 -6.82
CA GLN A 123 -21.15 -5.18 -6.99
C GLN A 123 -21.55 -4.81 -8.43
N ALA A 124 -20.58 -4.56 -9.31
CA ALA A 124 -20.83 -4.20 -10.71
C ALA A 124 -21.16 -5.43 -11.58
N SER A 125 -20.92 -6.65 -11.09
CA SER A 125 -21.20 -7.87 -11.87
C SER A 125 -22.70 -8.02 -12.15
N THR A 126 -22.99 -8.39 -13.40
CA THR A 126 -24.31 -8.77 -13.91
C THR A 126 -24.39 -10.26 -14.23
N SER A 127 -23.30 -10.99 -14.07
CA SER A 127 -23.18 -12.40 -14.45
C SER A 127 -23.32 -13.33 -13.25
N PHE A 128 -23.57 -14.60 -13.53
CA PHE A 128 -23.55 -15.69 -12.55
C PHE A 128 -22.33 -16.55 -12.82
N SER A 129 -21.80 -17.22 -11.80
CA SER A 129 -20.60 -18.07 -11.91
C SER A 129 -19.31 -17.37 -12.38
N ASP A 130 -19.28 -16.04 -12.45
CA ASP A 130 -18.12 -15.27 -12.88
C ASP A 130 -17.07 -15.12 -11.77
N PHE A 131 -15.81 -15.02 -12.19
CA PHE A 131 -14.70 -14.68 -11.30
C PHE A 131 -14.63 -13.17 -11.12
N LEU A 132 -14.47 -12.75 -9.86
CA LEU A 132 -14.40 -11.36 -9.45
C LEU A 132 -12.96 -11.08 -9.05
N ALA A 133 -12.30 -10.17 -9.74
CA ALA A 133 -10.89 -9.92 -9.51
C ALA A 133 -10.65 -9.46 -8.07
N GLY A 134 -9.55 -9.93 -7.49
CA GLY A 134 -9.01 -9.35 -6.28
C GLY A 134 -8.45 -7.96 -6.55
N GLY A 135 -8.44 -7.13 -5.52
CA GLY A 135 -7.85 -5.80 -5.56
C GLY A 135 -6.35 -5.83 -5.86
N PHE A 136 -5.87 -4.83 -6.61
CA PHE A 136 -4.46 -4.69 -6.95
C PHE A 136 -3.55 -4.78 -5.71
N ASN A 137 -2.35 -5.36 -5.88
CA ASN A 137 -1.39 -5.67 -4.81
C ASN A 137 -1.89 -6.75 -3.84
N GLY A 138 -2.44 -7.82 -4.42
CA GLY A 138 -2.53 -9.13 -3.76
C GLY A 138 -3.89 -9.48 -3.17
N GLY A 139 -4.99 -8.86 -3.59
CA GLY A 139 -6.32 -9.35 -3.24
C GLY A 139 -6.60 -10.72 -3.88
N GLY A 140 -7.26 -11.62 -3.15
CA GLY A 140 -7.70 -12.91 -3.65
C GLY A 140 -8.92 -12.81 -4.56
N ILE A 141 -9.03 -13.72 -5.53
CA ILE A 141 -10.18 -13.79 -6.45
C ILE A 141 -11.41 -14.36 -5.72
N GLY A 142 -12.56 -13.72 -5.92
CA GLY A 142 -13.87 -14.25 -5.53
C GLY A 142 -14.63 -14.87 -6.70
N GLN A 143 -15.75 -15.52 -6.43
CA GLN A 143 -16.63 -16.08 -7.46
C GLN A 143 -18.11 -15.98 -7.05
N ASN A 144 -18.97 -15.53 -7.96
CA ASN A 144 -20.42 -15.57 -7.73
C ASN A 144 -20.97 -17.01 -7.82
N GLY A 145 -22.10 -17.24 -7.16
CA GLY A 145 -22.82 -18.51 -7.29
C GLY A 145 -23.50 -18.66 -8.66
N LYS A 146 -23.93 -19.88 -8.98
CA LYS A 146 -24.64 -20.24 -10.21
C LYS A 146 -26.05 -19.68 -10.34
N THR A 147 -26.78 -19.63 -9.23
CA THR A 147 -28.22 -19.41 -9.29
C THR A 147 -28.55 -18.00 -9.73
N GLY A 148 -29.59 -17.85 -10.56
CA GLY A 148 -30.13 -16.59 -11.07
C GLY A 148 -30.61 -15.57 -10.02
N THR A 149 -30.46 -15.86 -8.74
CA THR A 149 -30.96 -15.01 -7.65
C THR A 149 -29.94 -13.92 -7.30
N ALA A 150 -30.43 -12.74 -6.93
CA ALA A 150 -29.56 -11.64 -6.52
C ALA A 150 -28.78 -11.93 -5.22
N ASN A 151 -29.12 -13.01 -4.48
CA ASN A 151 -28.72 -13.20 -3.09
C ASN A 151 -27.57 -14.19 -2.88
N ASN A 152 -26.96 -14.71 -3.95
CA ASN A 152 -25.84 -15.67 -3.88
C ASN A 152 -24.59 -15.06 -4.51
N ARG A 153 -24.06 -14.02 -3.87
CA ARG A 153 -23.02 -13.14 -4.41
C ARG A 153 -21.78 -13.15 -3.54
N ALA A 154 -20.63 -12.99 -4.19
CA ALA A 154 -19.35 -12.81 -3.51
C ALA A 154 -18.60 -11.61 -4.09
N ALA A 155 -17.36 -11.45 -3.66
CA ALA A 155 -16.48 -10.40 -4.11
C ALA A 155 -15.01 -10.82 -3.97
N GLY A 156 -14.14 -10.14 -4.72
CA GLY A 156 -12.69 -10.23 -4.55
C GLY A 156 -12.23 -9.56 -3.26
N GLY A 157 -11.12 -10.04 -2.71
CA GLY A 157 -10.45 -9.43 -1.55
C GLY A 157 -9.77 -8.12 -1.90
N GLY A 158 -9.58 -7.25 -0.91
CA GLY A 158 -8.89 -5.97 -1.07
C GLY A 158 -7.38 -6.13 -1.12
N GLY A 159 -6.72 -5.25 -1.86
CA GLY A 159 -5.27 -5.18 -1.97
C GLY A 159 -4.57 -4.60 -0.75
N ALA A 160 -3.31 -5.00 -0.53
CA ALA A 160 -2.45 -4.36 0.47
C ALA A 160 -1.94 -3.00 -0.04
N THR A 161 -1.63 -2.08 0.87
CA THR A 161 -0.79 -0.92 0.55
C THR A 161 0.56 -1.10 1.22
N ASP A 162 1.64 -1.02 0.45
CA ASP A 162 2.99 -1.23 0.95
C ASP A 162 4.01 -0.28 0.34
N ILE A 163 5.10 -0.07 1.09
CA ILE A 163 6.28 0.64 0.61
C ILE A 163 7.46 -0.33 0.61
N ARG A 164 8.24 -0.29 -0.46
CA ARG A 164 9.44 -1.11 -0.66
C ARG A 164 10.65 -0.22 -0.90
N LEU A 165 11.80 -0.65 -0.39
CA LEU A 165 13.09 0.01 -0.56
C LEU A 165 14.11 -1.00 -1.08
N VAL A 166 15.18 -0.50 -1.70
CA VAL A 166 16.27 -1.32 -2.28
C VAL A 166 15.81 -2.39 -3.29
N GLY A 167 14.66 -2.15 -3.93
CA GLY A 167 14.05 -3.03 -4.93
C GLY A 167 12.53 -3.06 -4.84
N ASN A 168 11.89 -3.73 -5.81
CA ASN A 168 10.44 -3.83 -5.91
C ASN A 168 9.89 -5.24 -5.61
N ALA A 169 10.71 -6.18 -5.13
CA ALA A 169 10.25 -7.53 -4.79
C ALA A 169 9.46 -7.54 -3.46
N LEU A 170 8.67 -8.57 -3.20
CA LEU A 170 7.91 -8.69 -1.94
C LEU A 170 8.80 -8.71 -0.69
N SER A 171 10.04 -9.21 -0.80
CA SER A 171 11.04 -9.20 0.28
C SER A 171 11.57 -7.80 0.60
N ASN A 172 11.40 -6.83 -0.30
CA ASN A 172 11.84 -5.44 -0.10
C ASN A 172 10.86 -4.59 0.71
N ARG A 173 9.70 -5.15 1.10
CA ARG A 173 8.68 -4.44 1.88
C ARG A 173 9.23 -3.99 3.22
N VAL A 174 9.06 -2.71 3.53
CA VAL A 174 9.44 -2.13 4.82
C VAL A 174 8.24 -1.81 5.70
N ILE A 175 7.08 -1.58 5.08
CA ILE A 175 5.80 -1.36 5.77
C ILE A 175 4.64 -1.83 4.89
N VAL A 176 3.62 -2.46 5.49
CA VAL A 176 2.42 -2.99 4.83
C VAL A 176 1.20 -2.72 5.69
N ALA A 177 0.14 -2.17 5.09
CA ALA A 177 -1.22 -2.24 5.62
C ALA A 177 -2.04 -3.26 4.81
N GLY A 178 -2.58 -4.26 5.49
CA GLY A 178 -3.36 -5.33 4.87
C GLY A 178 -4.73 -4.87 4.38
N GLY A 179 -5.18 -5.45 3.27
CA GLY A 179 -6.52 -5.30 2.72
C GLY A 179 -7.52 -6.26 3.38
N GLY A 180 -8.79 -5.89 3.35
CA GLY A 180 -9.88 -6.71 3.91
C GLY A 180 -10.34 -7.83 2.96
N GLY A 181 -10.97 -8.87 3.51
CA GLY A 181 -11.63 -9.93 2.73
C GLY A 181 -12.82 -9.43 1.92
N GLY A 182 -13.14 -10.12 0.82
CA GLY A 182 -14.27 -9.80 -0.04
C GLY A 182 -15.62 -10.08 0.63
N GLY A 183 -16.62 -9.26 0.35
CA GLY A 183 -17.99 -9.47 0.81
C GLY A 183 -18.59 -10.76 0.27
N ALA A 184 -19.54 -11.33 1.01
CA ALA A 184 -20.36 -12.43 0.55
C ALA A 184 -21.76 -12.32 1.15
N ILE A 185 -22.75 -12.74 0.38
CA ILE A 185 -24.14 -12.90 0.83
C ILE A 185 -24.68 -14.21 0.30
N PHE A 186 -25.41 -14.91 1.16
CA PHE A 186 -26.15 -16.10 0.81
C PHE A 186 -27.52 -16.10 1.50
N GLN A 187 -28.59 -16.39 0.76
CA GLN A 187 -29.97 -16.31 1.27
C GLN A 187 -30.21 -17.17 2.53
N GLY A 188 -29.61 -18.36 2.62
CA GLY A 188 -29.81 -19.28 3.74
C GLY A 188 -28.85 -19.13 4.92
N TYR A 189 -27.73 -18.40 4.76
CA TYR A 189 -26.74 -18.17 5.83
C TYR A 189 -26.71 -16.71 6.31
N GLY A 190 -27.39 -15.81 5.58
CA GLY A 190 -27.47 -14.38 5.90
C GLY A 190 -26.26 -13.58 5.41
N ILE A 191 -26.05 -12.42 6.05
CA ILE A 191 -24.92 -11.53 5.77
C ILE A 191 -23.68 -12.11 6.46
N ASN A 192 -22.64 -12.39 5.68
CA ASN A 192 -21.36 -12.86 6.19
C ASN A 192 -20.47 -11.69 6.60
N TYR A 193 -19.57 -11.94 7.56
CA TYR A 193 -18.59 -10.97 8.03
C TYR A 193 -17.22 -11.34 7.49
N PRO A 194 -16.76 -10.72 6.39
CA PRO A 194 -15.39 -10.90 5.96
C PRO A 194 -14.40 -10.33 6.99
N GLY A 195 -13.21 -10.89 7.03
CA GLY A 195 -12.13 -10.50 7.92
C GLY A 195 -11.49 -9.17 7.51
N VAL A 196 -11.34 -8.25 8.46
CA VAL A 196 -10.67 -6.96 8.24
C VAL A 196 -9.17 -7.11 7.97
N GLY A 197 -8.61 -6.17 7.21
CA GLY A 197 -7.17 -6.14 6.93
C GLY A 197 -6.36 -5.44 8.03
N GLY A 198 -5.05 -5.66 8.02
CA GLY A 198 -4.08 -5.00 8.91
C GLY A 198 -4.00 -5.59 10.31
N GLY A 199 -3.34 -4.87 11.22
CA GLY A 199 -2.92 -5.42 12.52
C GLY A 199 -1.77 -6.44 12.39
N ILE A 200 -1.38 -7.06 13.51
CA ILE A 200 -0.40 -8.16 13.52
C ILE A 200 -0.93 -9.42 12.84
N ALA A 201 -2.24 -9.55 12.76
CA ALA A 201 -2.95 -10.56 12.01
C ALA A 201 -4.23 -9.94 11.44
N GLY A 202 -4.59 -10.34 10.22
CA GLY A 202 -5.89 -9.98 9.66
C GLY A 202 -7.03 -10.66 10.43
N GLY A 203 -8.24 -10.14 10.28
CA GLY A 203 -9.44 -10.75 10.82
C GLY A 203 -9.75 -12.08 10.13
N ASN A 204 -10.33 -13.01 10.88
CA ASN A 204 -10.95 -14.20 10.29
C ASN A 204 -12.30 -13.82 9.68
N GLY A 205 -12.70 -14.52 8.62
CA GLY A 205 -14.05 -14.49 8.12
C GLY A 205 -15.02 -15.22 9.06
N GLY A 206 -16.29 -14.87 8.98
CA GLY A 206 -17.36 -15.50 9.74
C GLY A 206 -18.72 -15.36 9.07
N THR A 207 -19.72 -16.00 9.68
CA THR A 207 -21.13 -15.93 9.28
C THR A 207 -22.00 -15.65 10.51
N ALA A 208 -23.07 -14.87 10.34
CA ALA A 208 -23.91 -14.41 11.45
C ALA A 208 -25.00 -15.42 11.83
N ASN A 209 -25.67 -16.00 10.82
CA ASN A 209 -26.95 -16.68 11.00
C ASN A 209 -26.88 -18.19 10.74
N TYR A 210 -25.67 -18.71 10.50
CA TYR A 210 -25.44 -20.13 10.30
C TYR A 210 -24.41 -20.60 11.33
N PRO A 211 -24.70 -21.59 12.19
CA PRO A 211 -23.75 -22.14 13.14
C PRO A 211 -22.72 -23.01 12.41
N ALA A 212 -21.90 -22.38 11.56
CA ALA A 212 -20.81 -23.02 10.86
C ALA A 212 -19.62 -23.22 11.80
N PRO A 213 -18.90 -24.36 11.67
CA PRO A 213 -17.54 -24.46 12.15
C PRO A 213 -16.70 -23.31 11.60
N SER A 214 -15.81 -22.74 12.43
CA SER A 214 -14.94 -21.63 12.03
C SER A 214 -14.07 -21.94 10.79
N GLU A 215 -13.78 -23.22 10.57
CA GLU A 215 -13.02 -23.78 9.44
C GLU A 215 -13.71 -23.58 8.09
N TYR A 216 -15.00 -23.26 8.06
CA TYR A 216 -15.74 -23.01 6.83
C TYR A 216 -15.38 -21.66 6.21
N SER A 217 -14.97 -20.71 7.05
CA SER A 217 -14.53 -19.38 6.64
C SER A 217 -13.02 -19.34 6.42
N GLY A 218 -12.57 -18.33 5.66
CA GLY A 218 -11.15 -18.05 5.51
C GLY A 218 -10.56 -17.43 6.78
N PHE A 219 -9.36 -17.84 7.18
CA PHE A 219 -8.64 -17.25 8.31
C PHE A 219 -7.83 -16.03 7.88
N GLY A 220 -7.55 -15.14 8.81
CA GLY A 220 -6.67 -13.99 8.59
C GLY A 220 -5.21 -14.41 8.40
N GLY A 221 -4.47 -13.66 7.60
CA GLY A 221 -3.02 -13.79 7.50
C GLY A 221 -2.34 -13.37 8.81
N THR A 222 -1.18 -13.97 9.12
CA THR A 222 -0.37 -13.68 10.31
C THR A 222 0.95 -12.99 9.94
N GLN A 223 1.89 -12.88 10.87
CA GLN A 223 3.25 -12.40 10.56
C GLN A 223 4.16 -13.48 9.94
N SER A 224 3.78 -14.76 9.98
CA SER A 224 4.64 -15.86 9.54
C SER A 224 4.01 -16.77 8.49
N ALA A 225 2.69 -16.69 8.29
CA ALA A 225 1.97 -17.53 7.34
C ALA A 225 0.69 -16.85 6.85
N GLY A 226 0.26 -17.24 5.64
CA GLY A 226 -1.05 -16.88 5.11
C GLY A 226 -2.18 -17.57 5.87
N GLY A 227 -3.34 -16.94 5.86
CA GLY A 227 -4.53 -17.51 6.49
C GLY A 227 -4.99 -18.76 5.76
N ALA A 228 -5.39 -19.79 6.51
CA ALA A 228 -5.96 -21.00 5.93
C ALA A 228 -7.25 -20.69 5.15
N GLY A 229 -7.43 -21.35 4.00
CA GLY A 229 -8.66 -21.25 3.23
C GLY A 229 -9.81 -22.01 3.90
N GLY A 230 -11.02 -21.48 3.77
CA GLY A 230 -12.23 -22.10 4.31
C GLY A 230 -12.61 -23.40 3.59
N ARG A 231 -13.31 -24.28 4.31
CA ARG A 231 -13.73 -25.61 3.85
C ARG A 231 -15.22 -25.82 4.08
N ASN A 232 -16.05 -25.31 3.18
CA ASN A 232 -17.48 -25.61 3.18
C ASN A 232 -17.88 -26.13 1.80
N GLY A 233 -18.15 -27.43 1.70
CA GLY A 233 -18.43 -28.16 0.46
C GLY A 233 -17.25 -28.26 -0.53
N ALA A 234 -16.35 -27.27 -0.52
CA ALA A 234 -15.10 -27.23 -1.28
C ALA A 234 -14.01 -26.48 -0.53
N GLN A 235 -12.75 -26.80 -0.82
CA GLN A 235 -11.59 -26.17 -0.20
C GLN A 235 -11.16 -24.90 -0.95
N ALA A 236 -11.20 -23.77 -0.26
CA ALA A 236 -10.62 -22.52 -0.74
C ALA A 236 -9.10 -22.52 -0.57
N LEU A 237 -8.42 -21.63 -1.29
CA LEU A 237 -6.98 -21.50 -1.19
C LEU A 237 -6.59 -20.71 0.07
N ALA A 238 -5.48 -21.11 0.68
CA ALA A 238 -4.82 -20.32 1.70
C ALA A 238 -4.22 -19.05 1.09
N GLY A 239 -4.07 -18.01 1.92
CA GLY A 239 -3.22 -16.88 1.57
C GLY A 239 -1.74 -17.28 1.52
N SER A 240 -0.93 -16.42 0.94
CA SER A 240 0.52 -16.56 0.85
C SER A 240 1.20 -15.21 1.06
N LEU A 241 2.53 -15.18 0.99
CA LEU A 241 3.27 -13.92 1.16
C LEU A 241 2.82 -12.94 0.06
N GLY A 242 2.27 -11.80 0.49
CA GLY A 242 1.81 -10.77 -0.42
C GLY A 242 0.52 -11.02 -1.18
N SER A 243 -0.13 -12.17 -1.01
CA SER A 243 -1.33 -12.52 -1.79
C SER A 243 -2.40 -13.22 -0.95
N GLY A 244 -3.65 -12.79 -1.10
CA GLY A 244 -4.83 -13.40 -0.52
C GLY A 244 -5.23 -14.68 -1.26
N GLY A 245 -5.85 -15.60 -0.52
CA GLY A 245 -6.36 -16.86 -1.04
C GLY A 245 -7.59 -16.65 -1.91
N ARG A 246 -7.67 -17.39 -3.01
CA ARG A 246 -8.86 -17.49 -3.86
C ARG A 246 -9.98 -18.25 -3.13
N GLY A 247 -11.22 -17.78 -3.24
CA GLY A 247 -12.39 -18.53 -2.78
C GLY A 247 -12.57 -19.85 -3.55
N SER A 248 -13.29 -20.82 -2.98
CA SER A 248 -13.51 -22.13 -3.63
C SER A 248 -14.13 -22.00 -5.03
N ASN A 249 -13.66 -22.80 -5.99
CA ASN A 249 -13.96 -22.66 -7.42
C ASN A 249 -14.65 -23.88 -8.05
N ASP A 250 -15.81 -24.27 -7.53
CA ASP A 250 -16.44 -25.55 -7.91
C ASP A 250 -17.79 -25.38 -8.61
N ASN A 251 -18.04 -24.21 -9.20
CA ASN A 251 -19.27 -23.94 -9.93
C ASN A 251 -20.48 -24.28 -9.01
N SER A 252 -20.49 -23.73 -7.80
CA SER A 252 -21.52 -24.00 -6.80
C SER A 252 -22.68 -23.00 -6.94
N ASP A 253 -23.84 -23.33 -6.39
CA ASP A 253 -24.93 -22.36 -6.23
C ASP A 253 -24.55 -21.23 -5.26
N TYR A 254 -23.54 -21.47 -4.41
CA TYR A 254 -23.02 -20.54 -3.43
C TYR A 254 -21.83 -19.76 -3.97
N GLY A 255 -21.80 -18.45 -3.73
CA GLY A 255 -20.61 -17.64 -4.01
C GLY A 255 -19.49 -17.88 -2.98
N SER A 256 -18.25 -17.62 -3.37
CA SER A 256 -17.06 -17.76 -2.53
C SER A 256 -16.22 -16.49 -2.61
N SER A 257 -15.97 -15.83 -1.49
CA SER A 257 -15.19 -14.58 -1.46
C SER A 257 -13.68 -14.82 -1.42
N GLY A 258 -12.92 -13.89 -2.00
CA GLY A 258 -11.46 -13.90 -1.97
C GLY A 258 -10.87 -13.22 -0.72
N GLY A 259 -9.77 -13.77 -0.19
CA GLY A 259 -9.07 -13.23 0.97
C GLY A 259 -8.33 -11.92 0.67
N GLY A 260 -8.13 -11.08 1.69
CA GLY A 260 -7.41 -9.81 1.57
C GLY A 260 -5.89 -10.00 1.40
N GLY A 261 -5.25 -9.12 0.62
CA GLY A 261 -3.80 -9.05 0.52
C GLY A 261 -3.16 -8.48 1.78
N GLY A 262 -1.90 -8.81 2.05
CA GLY A 262 -1.20 -8.31 3.24
C GLY A 262 0.30 -8.57 3.18
N TYR A 263 0.96 -8.52 4.33
CA TYR A 263 2.29 -9.11 4.45
C TYR A 263 2.18 -10.61 4.18
N TRP A 264 1.30 -11.27 4.92
CA TRP A 264 0.67 -12.51 4.52
C TRP A 264 -0.81 -12.30 4.26
N GLY A 265 -1.32 -12.81 3.14
CA GLY A 265 -2.73 -12.66 2.79
C GLY A 265 -3.65 -13.54 3.64
N GLY A 266 -4.91 -13.14 3.73
CA GLY A 266 -5.97 -13.95 4.32
C GLY A 266 -6.38 -15.10 3.40
N GLY A 267 -6.98 -16.15 3.96
CA GLY A 267 -7.52 -17.28 3.21
C GLY A 267 -8.81 -16.92 2.46
N GLY A 268 -9.03 -17.57 1.32
CA GLY A 268 -10.31 -17.51 0.63
C GLY A 268 -11.42 -18.19 1.43
N ALA A 269 -12.67 -17.86 1.12
CA ALA A 269 -13.83 -18.45 1.80
C ALA A 269 -14.26 -19.76 1.14
N GLY A 270 -14.74 -20.71 1.94
CA GLY A 270 -15.61 -21.78 1.46
C GLY A 270 -16.95 -21.25 0.96
N TRP A 271 -17.78 -22.14 0.42
CA TRP A 271 -19.07 -21.77 -0.18
C TRP A 271 -19.98 -21.01 0.79
N GLY A 272 -20.40 -19.81 0.39
CA GLY A 272 -21.34 -18.98 1.13
C GLY A 272 -20.77 -18.40 2.44
N MET A 273 -19.44 -18.39 2.61
CA MET A 273 -18.77 -17.97 3.85
C MET A 273 -17.98 -16.65 3.70
N GLY A 274 -17.54 -16.11 4.83
CA GLY A 274 -16.61 -14.98 4.88
C GLY A 274 -15.16 -15.40 4.62
N SER A 275 -14.40 -14.56 3.93
CA SER A 275 -12.96 -14.74 3.71
C SER A 275 -12.14 -14.01 4.79
N GLY A 276 -10.86 -14.32 4.91
CA GLY A 276 -9.96 -13.67 5.87
C GLY A 276 -9.30 -12.40 5.31
N GLY A 277 -8.88 -11.49 6.18
CA GLY A 277 -8.09 -10.30 5.83
C GLY A 277 -6.58 -10.57 5.86
N GLY A 278 -5.81 -9.72 5.18
CA GLY A 278 -4.34 -9.81 5.21
C GLY A 278 -3.72 -9.10 6.42
N SER A 279 -2.56 -9.57 6.88
CA SER A 279 -1.80 -8.93 7.97
C SER A 279 -1.09 -7.64 7.52
N GLY A 280 -0.78 -6.78 8.49
CA GLY A 280 0.15 -5.66 8.30
C GLY A 280 1.58 -6.00 8.73
N TYR A 281 2.55 -5.19 8.32
CA TYR A 281 3.96 -5.41 8.64
C TYR A 281 4.69 -4.07 8.80
N VAL A 282 5.63 -4.00 9.73
CA VAL A 282 6.42 -2.79 10.05
C VAL A 282 7.90 -3.12 10.33
N GLY A 283 8.38 -4.29 9.92
CA GLY A 283 9.74 -4.74 10.26
C GLY A 283 10.89 -3.92 9.63
N GLY A 284 10.59 -3.05 8.65
CA GLY A 284 11.57 -2.19 8.01
C GLY A 284 11.56 -0.73 8.46
N VAL A 285 10.73 -0.37 9.45
CA VAL A 285 10.55 1.02 9.95
C VAL A 285 10.71 1.09 11.47
N LEU A 286 10.94 2.29 12.00
CA LEU A 286 11.02 2.58 13.43
C LEU A 286 9.74 3.28 13.92
N SER A 287 9.55 3.40 15.25
CA SER A 287 8.44 4.16 15.85
C SER A 287 7.09 3.83 15.22
N SER A 288 6.80 2.53 15.12
CA SER A 288 5.78 2.00 14.21
C SER A 288 4.47 1.63 14.90
N THR A 289 3.38 1.67 14.14
CA THR A 289 2.03 1.26 14.58
C THR A 289 1.39 0.38 13.52
N LEU A 290 0.66 -0.65 13.96
CA LEU A 290 -0.25 -1.45 13.16
C LEU A 290 -1.66 -1.36 13.72
N THR A 291 -2.64 -1.09 12.87
CA THR A 291 -4.05 -0.96 13.25
C THR A 291 -4.92 -1.78 12.31
N ALA A 292 -5.81 -2.62 12.86
CA ALA A 292 -6.73 -3.42 12.08
C ALA A 292 -7.89 -2.58 11.52
N GLY A 293 -8.51 -3.05 10.43
CA GLY A 293 -9.57 -2.34 9.71
C GLY A 293 -10.88 -2.14 10.49
N ASN A 294 -11.04 -2.73 11.68
CA ASN A 294 -12.17 -2.51 12.57
C ASN A 294 -11.85 -1.52 13.72
N ALA A 295 -10.63 -0.99 13.78
CA ALA A 295 -10.22 -0.06 14.82
C ALA A 295 -10.11 1.38 14.29
N THR A 296 -10.21 2.35 15.20
CA THR A 296 -10.03 3.76 14.88
C THR A 296 -8.59 4.03 14.44
N MET A 297 -8.44 4.73 13.32
CA MET A 297 -7.16 5.07 12.69
C MET A 297 -7.19 6.51 12.15
N PRO A 298 -6.04 7.12 11.84
CA PRO A 298 -5.99 8.43 11.22
C PRO A 298 -6.70 8.42 9.86
N ASN A 299 -7.49 9.46 9.58
CA ASN A 299 -8.09 9.67 8.27
C ASN A 299 -7.11 10.46 7.39
N PRO A 300 -6.80 10.00 6.15
CA PRO A 300 -5.94 10.73 5.22
C PRO A 300 -6.37 12.17 4.95
N SER A 301 -7.67 12.45 5.02
CA SER A 301 -8.26 13.77 4.83
C SER A 301 -8.29 14.64 6.10
N GLY A 302 -7.74 14.13 7.22
CA GLY A 302 -7.77 14.79 8.53
C GLY A 302 -8.79 14.17 9.49
N GLY A 303 -8.49 14.20 10.80
CA GLY A 303 -9.30 13.55 11.83
C GLY A 303 -9.08 12.04 11.91
N THR A 304 -10.11 11.30 12.29
CA THR A 304 -10.09 9.84 12.45
C THR A 304 -11.13 9.15 11.58
N MET A 305 -10.96 7.85 11.34
CA MET A 305 -11.90 6.95 10.67
C MET A 305 -11.81 5.55 11.28
N THR A 306 -12.78 4.69 11.01
CA THR A 306 -12.71 3.26 11.38
C THR A 306 -12.56 2.45 10.10
N GLY A 307 -11.36 1.92 9.87
CA GLY A 307 -11.04 1.19 8.64
C GLY A 307 -10.98 2.06 7.39
N ARG A 308 -10.26 1.59 6.37
CA ARG A 308 -10.23 2.24 5.05
C ARG A 308 -11.28 1.61 4.14
N THR A 309 -12.25 2.44 3.73
CA THR A 309 -13.16 2.17 2.61
C THR A 309 -12.50 2.49 1.26
N GLY A 310 -13.00 1.94 0.16
CA GLY A 310 -12.43 2.04 -1.18
C GLY A 310 -11.01 1.49 -1.28
N SER A 311 -10.31 1.97 -2.30
CA SER A 311 -8.89 1.68 -2.49
C SER A 311 -8.03 2.27 -1.37
N GLY A 312 -6.86 1.69 -1.18
CA GLY A 312 -5.86 2.16 -0.24
C GLY A 312 -5.35 3.57 -0.56
N ILE A 313 -4.44 4.03 0.28
CA ILE A 313 -3.72 5.29 0.09
C ILE A 313 -2.39 5.19 0.81
N ALA A 314 -1.37 5.90 0.32
CA ALA A 314 -0.11 6.06 1.05
C ALA A 314 0.19 7.55 1.20
N LYS A 315 0.80 7.93 2.33
CA LYS A 315 1.25 9.28 2.59
C LYS A 315 2.67 9.23 3.14
N ILE A 316 3.55 10.01 2.52
CA ILE A 316 4.93 10.17 2.97
C ILE A 316 5.09 11.62 3.42
N SER A 317 5.53 11.82 4.66
CA SER A 317 5.77 13.15 5.24
C SER A 317 7.21 13.29 5.71
N TYR A 318 7.80 14.47 5.57
CA TYR A 318 9.20 14.75 5.91
C TYR A 318 9.41 16.24 6.16
N SER A 319 10.55 16.59 6.74
CA SER A 319 10.95 17.98 6.95
C SER A 319 12.08 18.36 6.01
N LEU A 320 12.00 19.55 5.42
CA LEU A 320 13.11 20.16 4.71
C LEU A 320 14.19 20.56 5.73
N PRO A 321 15.47 20.43 5.39
CA PRO A 321 16.56 20.88 6.25
C PRO A 321 16.40 22.38 6.52
N ALA A 322 16.62 22.78 7.78
CA ALA A 322 16.55 24.19 8.17
C ALA A 322 17.62 24.99 7.42
N THR A 323 17.19 25.93 6.59
CA THR A 323 18.08 26.93 6.00
C THR A 323 18.29 28.05 7.02
N ASN A 324 19.39 27.98 7.77
CA ASN A 324 19.77 29.07 8.66
C ASN A 324 20.24 30.26 7.81
N LEU A 325 19.42 31.31 7.73
CA LEU A 325 19.83 32.59 7.17
C LEU A 325 20.64 33.37 8.22
N SER A 326 21.96 33.43 8.03
CA SER A 326 22.83 34.28 8.84
C SER A 326 23.00 35.64 8.15
N ILE A 327 22.61 36.73 8.82
CA ILE A 327 22.76 38.09 8.30
C ILE A 327 23.95 38.74 8.99
N ALA A 328 24.99 39.06 8.23
CA ALA A 328 26.10 39.89 8.70
C ALA A 328 25.99 41.27 8.04
N ILE A 329 26.05 42.34 8.85
CA ILE A 329 26.07 43.72 8.38
C ILE A 329 27.47 44.26 8.67
N SER A 330 28.18 44.74 7.64
CA SER A 330 29.49 45.36 7.77
C SER A 330 29.48 46.76 7.14
N GLY A 331 29.85 47.79 7.89
CA GLY A 331 29.93 49.18 7.41
C GLY A 331 30.05 50.18 8.56
N GLY A 332 30.99 51.12 8.45
CA GLY A 332 31.29 52.12 9.47
C GLY A 332 30.35 53.33 9.46
N ALA A 333 30.04 53.82 10.66
CA ALA A 333 29.27 55.02 11.02
C ALA A 333 27.82 55.11 10.48
N THR A 334 26.86 54.75 11.33
CA THR A 334 25.46 55.16 11.22
C THR A 334 25.22 56.44 12.02
N THR A 335 24.80 57.54 11.38
CA THR A 335 24.19 58.67 12.09
C THR A 335 22.71 58.37 12.27
N THR A 336 22.32 57.97 13.48
CA THR A 336 20.90 57.84 13.86
C THR A 336 20.57 58.97 14.84
N ASN A 337 19.32 59.45 14.82
CA ASN A 337 18.88 60.35 15.88
C ASN A 337 18.97 59.62 17.24
N LYS A 338 19.39 60.34 18.28
CA LYS A 338 19.45 59.82 19.65
C LYS A 338 18.06 59.32 20.05
N GLY A 339 17.95 58.02 20.35
CA GLY A 339 16.68 57.38 20.72
C GLY A 339 15.90 56.73 19.58
N SER A 340 16.37 56.79 18.32
CA SER A 340 15.74 56.08 17.21
C SER A 340 16.23 54.63 17.08
N VAL A 341 15.29 53.72 16.78
CA VAL A 341 15.58 52.32 16.44
C VAL A 341 15.50 52.15 14.92
N THR A 342 16.57 51.67 14.28
CA THR A 342 16.57 51.28 12.87
C THR A 342 16.43 49.77 12.77
N GLN A 343 15.28 49.28 12.30
CA GLN A 343 15.04 47.86 12.09
C GLN A 343 15.35 47.48 10.63
N ILE A 344 16.19 46.48 10.45
CA ILE A 344 16.37 45.79 9.16
C ILE A 344 15.62 44.46 9.23
N ILE A 345 14.68 44.25 8.32
CA ILE A 345 13.86 43.04 8.25
C ILE A 345 14.22 42.29 6.98
N ALA A 346 14.46 40.99 7.09
CA ALA A 346 14.59 40.10 5.94
C ALA A 346 13.34 39.22 5.86
N THR A 347 12.68 39.19 4.70
CA THR A 347 11.54 38.29 4.46
C THR A 347 11.89 37.30 3.36
N THR A 348 11.46 36.06 3.52
CA THR A 348 11.59 35.02 2.49
C THR A 348 10.21 34.73 1.90
N ASP A 349 10.08 34.69 0.58
CA ASP A 349 8.83 34.29 -0.07
C ASP A 349 8.71 32.76 -0.21
N GLY A 350 7.54 32.27 -0.63
CA GLY A 350 7.28 30.84 -0.80
C GLY A 350 8.12 30.15 -1.89
N ALA A 351 8.85 30.93 -2.69
CA ALA A 351 9.80 30.44 -3.70
C ALA A 351 11.27 30.52 -3.20
N GLY A 352 11.51 30.92 -1.95
CA GLY A 352 12.84 30.97 -1.34
C GLY A 352 13.62 32.24 -1.68
N PHE A 353 13.01 33.28 -2.24
CA PHE A 353 13.70 34.55 -2.46
C PHE A 353 13.68 35.44 -1.21
N ILE A 354 14.82 36.06 -0.91
CA ILE A 354 14.99 36.95 0.24
C ILE A 354 14.90 38.41 -0.22
N THR A 355 14.14 39.23 0.50
CA THR A 355 14.10 40.69 0.32
C THR A 355 14.36 41.39 1.65
N PHE A 356 15.24 42.39 1.63
CA PHE A 356 15.59 43.19 2.80
C PHE A 356 14.84 44.53 2.84
N TYR A 357 14.48 44.96 4.04
CA TYR A 357 13.73 46.19 4.31
C TYR A 357 14.42 47.01 5.41
N VAL A 358 14.32 48.34 5.34
CA VAL A 358 14.53 49.25 6.47
C VAL A 358 13.18 49.83 6.84
N GLY A 359 12.67 49.51 8.03
CA GLY A 359 11.25 49.74 8.36
C GLY A 359 10.34 49.02 7.35
N THR A 360 9.51 49.78 6.62
CA THR A 360 8.60 49.24 5.59
C THR A 360 9.13 49.37 4.15
N LYS A 361 10.29 50.02 3.94
CA LYS A 361 10.85 50.28 2.60
C LYS A 361 11.85 49.20 2.20
N LYS A 362 11.74 48.69 0.97
CA LYS A 362 12.71 47.74 0.38
C LYS A 362 14.07 48.40 0.19
N ILE A 363 15.15 47.68 0.52
CA ILE A 363 16.52 48.13 0.27
C ILE A 363 16.86 47.89 -1.21
N ALA A 364 17.14 48.96 -1.95
CA ALA A 364 17.56 48.87 -3.34
C ALA A 364 18.84 48.02 -3.49
N GLY A 365 18.84 47.07 -4.44
CA GLY A 365 19.93 46.11 -4.62
C GLY A 365 19.84 44.85 -3.75
N CYS A 366 18.93 44.81 -2.76
CA CYS A 366 18.72 43.67 -1.86
C CYS A 366 17.29 43.09 -2.00
N ILE A 367 16.78 42.99 -3.23
CA ILE A 367 15.41 42.55 -3.53
C ILE A 367 15.45 41.24 -4.31
N ARG A 368 14.62 40.28 -3.92
CA ARG A 368 14.52 38.95 -4.54
C ARG A 368 15.88 38.27 -4.73
N MET A 369 16.68 38.23 -3.67
CA MET A 369 17.95 37.52 -3.66
C MET A 369 17.69 36.01 -3.59
N PHE A 370 18.30 35.24 -4.48
CA PHE A 370 18.12 33.78 -4.53
C PHE A 370 18.80 33.10 -3.32
N SER A 371 18.07 32.31 -2.53
CA SER A 371 18.64 31.53 -1.43
C SER A 371 19.15 30.16 -1.91
N ASN A 372 20.32 30.16 -2.56
CA ASN A 372 21.10 28.93 -2.77
C ASN A 372 22.24 28.84 -1.75
N ILE A 373 22.87 27.67 -1.66
CA ILE A 373 24.06 27.43 -0.84
C ILE A 373 25.15 28.48 -1.16
N GLY A 374 25.63 29.18 -0.13
CA GLY A 374 26.73 30.15 -0.19
C GLY A 374 26.37 31.55 0.31
N THR A 375 27.39 32.40 0.48
CA THR A 375 27.20 33.80 0.89
C THR A 375 26.69 34.63 -0.29
N ARG A 376 25.71 35.50 -0.02
CA ARG A 376 25.29 36.55 -0.94
C ARG A 376 25.42 37.90 -0.25
N THR A 377 25.99 38.84 -0.98
CA THR A 377 26.19 40.21 -0.50
C THR A 377 25.40 41.12 -1.40
N CYS A 378 24.63 42.01 -0.81
CA CYS A 378 24.10 43.18 -1.49
C CYS A 378 24.64 44.41 -0.77
N SER A 379 24.97 45.44 -1.53
CA SER A 379 25.43 46.70 -1.00
C SER A 379 24.38 47.75 -1.29
N TRP A 380 24.06 48.57 -0.30
CA TRP A 380 23.24 49.76 -0.50
C TRP A 380 23.98 50.98 0.06
N LYS A 381 23.73 52.14 -0.53
CA LYS A 381 24.08 53.42 0.08
C LYS A 381 22.84 53.95 0.78
N SER A 382 22.91 54.23 2.08
CA SER A 382 21.84 54.92 2.76
C SER A 382 21.84 56.38 2.32
N THR A 383 20.95 56.75 1.40
CA THR A 383 20.58 58.15 1.19
C THR A 383 19.47 58.49 2.18
N TYR A 384 19.85 58.78 3.42
CA TYR A 384 18.97 59.57 4.28
C TYR A 384 19.28 61.04 3.96
N GLN A 385 18.45 61.65 3.11
CA GLN A 385 18.31 63.10 3.13
C GLN A 385 17.20 63.41 4.14
N GLY A 386 17.48 64.40 4.99
CA GLY A 386 16.73 64.80 6.18
C GLY A 386 15.22 64.79 6.04
#